data_AF-A0A151EUV5-F1
#
_entry.id   AF-A0A151EUV5-F1
#
_cell.length_a   1.000
_cell.length_b   1.000
_cell.length_c   1.000
_cell.angle_alpha   90.00
_cell.angle_beta   90.00
_cell.angle_gamma   90.00
#
_symmetry.space_group_name_H-M   'P 1'
#
loop_
_entity.id
_entity.type
_entity.pdbx_description
1 polymer ?
#
loop_
_entity_poly.entity_id
_entity_poly.type
_entity_poly.pdbx_seq_one_letter_code
_entity_poly.pdbx_strand_id
1 'polypeptide(L)' 'MFGLGTQELVLILIIALFLFGANKLPGIARSLGLSVREFKKAMKEIEEEE' A
#
# COMPACT_ATOMS: atom_id res chain seq x y z
N MET A 1 1.40 27.41 -3.45
CA MET A 1 2.85 27.19 -3.29
C MET A 1 3.13 26.14 -2.20
N PHE A 2 2.43 25.00 -2.21
CA PHE A 2 2.65 23.90 -1.28
C PHE A 2 2.17 22.62 -1.97
N GLY A 3 2.97 22.11 -2.90
CA GLY A 3 2.88 20.74 -3.34
C GLY A 3 3.92 19.96 -2.57
N LEU A 4 3.57 18.81 -2.00
CA LEU A 4 4.57 17.86 -1.53
C LEU A 4 5.42 17.49 -2.74
N GLY A 5 6.63 18.04 -2.81
CA GLY A 5 7.58 17.70 -3.84
C GLY A 5 8.10 16.29 -3.61
N THR A 6 8.81 15.79 -4.62
CA THR A 6 9.48 14.49 -4.55
C THR A 6 10.45 14.43 -3.37
N GLN A 7 11.07 15.54 -3.00
CA GLN A 7 12.01 15.62 -1.90
C GLN A 7 11.32 15.49 -0.52
N GLU A 8 10.19 16.17 -0.32
CA GLU A 8 9.40 16.04 0.90
C GLU A 8 8.83 14.64 1.08
N LEU A 9 8.37 14.01 -0.01
CA LEU A 9 7.90 12.62 0.02
C LEU A 9 9.00 11.64 0.41
N VAL A 10 10.23 11.82 -0.11
CA VAL A 10 11.38 10.99 0.26
C VAL A 10 11.71 11.17 1.74
N LEU A 11 11.68 12.40 2.27
CA LEU A 11 11.93 12.65 3.69
C LEU A 11 10.88 11.96 4.58
N ILE A 12 9.61 12.06 4.23
CA ILE A 12 8.51 11.38 4.93
C ILE A 12 8.71 9.87 4.87
N LEU A 13 9.09 9.32 3.71
CA LEU A 13 9.34 7.89 3.55
C LEU A 13 10.49 7.44 4.45
N ILE A 14 11.57 8.21 4.54
CA ILE A 14 12.70 7.91 5.43
C ILE A 14 12.24 7.88 6.90
N ILE A 15 11.46 8.88 7.35
CA ILE A 15 10.93 8.92 8.71
C ILE A 15 10.02 7.70 8.96
N ALA A 16 9.13 7.37 8.02
CA ALA A 16 8.28 6.20 8.11
C ALA A 16 9.10 4.90 8.20
N LEU A 17 10.18 4.78 7.42
CA LEU A 17 11.09 3.64 7.47
C LEU A 17 11.82 3.53 8.82
N PHE A 18 12.17 4.65 9.46
CA PHE A 18 12.75 4.63 10.81
C PHE A 18 11.74 4.21 11.88
N LEU A 19 10.48 4.67 11.79
CA LEU A 19 9.45 4.35 12.76
C LEU A 19 8.96 2.90 12.64
N PHE A 20 8.70 2.44 11.42
CA PHE A 20 8.11 1.13 11.16
C PHE A 20 9.17 0.05 10.86
N GLY A 21 10.38 0.45 10.48
CA GLY A 21 11.43 -0.44 10.01
C GLY A 21 11.27 -0.80 8.53
N ALA A 22 12.38 -0.75 7.78
CA ALA A 22 12.42 -1.11 6.36
C ALA A 22 11.95 -2.55 6.07
N ASN A 23 12.05 -3.45 7.06
CA ASN A 23 11.62 -4.85 6.92
C ASN A 23 10.10 -5.03 7.11
N LYS A 24 9.42 -4.11 7.81
CA LYS A 24 7.99 -4.25 8.17
C LYS A 24 7.06 -3.71 7.08
N LEU A 25 7.49 -2.64 6.40
CA LEU A 25 6.75 -2.02 5.30
C LEU A 25 6.44 -2.99 4.14
N PRO A 26 7.41 -3.78 3.61
CA PRO A 26 7.15 -4.77 2.58
C PRO A 26 6.17 -5.86 3.01
N GLY A 27 6.25 -6.29 4.29
CA GLY A 27 5.33 -7.28 4.85
C GLY A 27 3.88 -6.79 4.88
N ILE A 28 3.68 -5.55 5.35
CA ILE A 28 2.36 -4.89 5.36
C ILE A 28 1.85 -4.73 3.91
N ALA A 29 2.67 -4.20 3.00
CA ALA A 29 2.29 -4.04 1.60
C ALA A 29 1.90 -5.37 0.93
N ARG A 30 2.64 -6.46 1.21
CA ARG A 30 2.32 -7.80 0.71
C ARG A 30 0.98 -8.30 1.25
N SER A 31 0.74 -8.18 2.56
CA SER A 31 -0.52 -8.62 3.17
C SER A 31 -1.73 -7.85 2.62
N LEU A 32 -1.63 -6.52 2.55
CA LEU A 32 -2.68 -5.67 1.98
C LEU A 32 -2.91 -5.97 0.50
N GLY A 33 -1.84 -6.19 -0.27
CA GLY A 33 -1.94 -6.54 -1.69
C GLY A 33 -2.65 -7.88 -1.91
N LEU A 34 -2.40 -8.88 -1.06
CA LEU A 34 -3.11 -10.15 -1.09
C LEU A 34 -4.59 -9.97 -0.77
N SER A 35 -4.92 -9.24 0.29
CA SER A 35 -6.32 -8.94 0.66
C SER A 35 -7.06 -8.20 -0.44
N VAL A 36 -6.45 -7.18 -1.06
CA VAL A 36 -7.05 -6.44 -2.18
C VAL A 36 -7.26 -7.34 -3.40
N ARG A 37 -6.31 -8.24 -3.68
CA ARG A 37 -6.43 -9.19 -4.80
C ARG A 37 -7.58 -10.17 -4.58
N GLU A 38 -7.69 -10.74 -3.39
CA GLU A 38 -8.77 -11.66 -3.04
C GLU A 38 -10.13 -10.96 -3.04
N PHE A 39 -10.20 -9.75 -2.50
CA PHE A 39 -11.40 -8.92 -2.55
C PHE A 39 -11.85 -8.66 -3.99
N LYS A 40 -10.92 -8.25 -4.87
CA LYS A 40 -11.23 -8.05 -6.29
C LYS A 40 -11.69 -9.32 -7.00
N LYS A 41 -11.12 -10.47 -6.64
CA LYS A 41 -11.51 -11.78 -7.20
C LYS A 41 -12.94 -12.14 -6.81
N ALA A 42 -13.29 -12.01 -5.53
CA ALA A 42 -14.64 -12.26 -5.04
C ALA A 42 -15.67 -11.33 -5.69
N MET A 43 -15.36 -10.04 -5.82
CA MET A 43 -16.25 -9.08 -6.50
C MET A 43 -16.51 -9.46 -7.97
N LYS A 44 -15.49 -9.97 -8.67
CA LYS A 44 -15.60 -10.40 -10.06
C LYS A 44 -16.40 -11.70 -10.23
N GLU A 45 -16.26 -12.63 -9.28
CA GLU A 45 -17.07 -13.86 -9.25
C GLU A 45 -18.55 -13.54 -9.06
N ILE A 46 -18.88 -12.57 -8.19
CA ILE A 46 -20.26 -12.11 -8.00
C ILE A 46 -20.85 -11.49 -9.28
N GLU A 47 -20.06 -10.66 -9.99
CA GLU A 47 -20.50 -10.02 -11.24
C GLU A 47 -20.66 -11.02 -12.41
N GLU A 48 -19.94 -12.14 -12.40
CA GLU A 48 -20.07 -13.20 -13.40
C GLU A 48 -21.19 -14.21 -13.09
N GLU A 49 -21.64 -14.29 -11.84
CA GLU A 49 -22.75 -15.14 -11.39
C GLU A 49 -24.13 -14.44 -11.47
N GLU A 50 -24.18 -13.11 -11.63
CA GLU A 50 -25.38 -12.33 -12.00
C GLU A 50 -25.61 -12.27 -13.52
#